data_AF-A0A0A9X915-F1
#
_entry.id   AF-A0A0A9X915-F1
#
_cell.length_a   1.000
_cell.length_b   1.000
_cell.length_c   1.000
_cell.angle_alpha   90.00
_cell.angle_beta   90.00
_cell.angle_gamma   90.00
#
_symmetry.space_group_name_H-M   'P 1'
#
loop_
_entity.id
_entity.type
_entity.pdbx_description
1 polymer ?
#
loop_
_entity_poly.entity_id
_entity_poly.type
_entity_poly.pdbx_seq_one_letter_code
_entity_poly.pdbx_strand_id
1 'polypeptide(L)'
;MNRLYGGAKSNLADRGSIMLDLYLNTPDKGSNETPLHFASKLGAIEVVRVLVTYEQCDRHRRNKYGDTAKDLVCSRASGMAADAGIKKEILFALEDQYYVAVLRSPDNTLNPTIAQPFCPTSPPPFLEGSTPKKSNEPPMIVSGVAGPMTASDATIFRKKWKTPPRKLVLDTASASPIVTDPEKGLERVGRALATDFNVPWKEYWAFLGEFLDISSPEGLQKLENHLKVTSMYSSKKDTPEKPPALPEPVVSPITDLCNNFKTLVINDPRPKVSPHCLVHSSTVYATRLALSLTRGLLPSIQEIDKYQYFLEGCSKDSRFSQEDLSTAHSRLATLVYSRLCSSKNDNSDFINSVLDEKTDNCSKRSSNA
;
A
#
# COMPACT_ATOMS: atom_id res chain seq x y z
N MET A 1 -25.78 -1.29 -10.78
CA MET A 1 -25.43 -1.71 -9.39
C MET A 1 -24.14 -2.52 -9.28
N ASN A 2 -23.64 -3.18 -10.33
CA ASN A 2 -22.37 -3.94 -10.29
C ASN A 2 -21.07 -3.11 -10.10
N ARG A 3 -21.16 -1.77 -10.12
CA ARG A 3 -20.01 -0.88 -9.83
C ARG A 3 -19.79 -0.62 -8.33
N LEU A 4 -20.83 -0.72 -7.50
CA LEU A 4 -20.73 -0.33 -6.08
C LEU A 4 -20.18 -1.44 -5.19
N TYR A 5 -20.56 -2.68 -5.50
CA TYR A 5 -20.10 -3.88 -4.83
C TYR A 5 -19.48 -4.75 -5.91
N GLY A 6 -18.19 -4.54 -6.19
CA GLY A 6 -17.45 -5.43 -7.07
C GLY A 6 -17.77 -6.88 -6.71
N GLY A 7 -18.01 -7.71 -7.73
CA GLY A 7 -18.45 -9.09 -7.56
C GLY A 7 -17.55 -9.85 -6.59
N ALA A 8 -17.98 -11.05 -6.16
CA ALA A 8 -17.32 -11.86 -5.12
C ALA A 8 -15.79 -12.10 -5.28
N LYS A 9 -15.17 -11.66 -6.39
CA LYS A 9 -13.74 -11.71 -6.71
C LYS A 9 -13.01 -10.35 -6.80
N SER A 10 -13.67 -9.19 -6.59
CA SER A 10 -12.97 -7.89 -6.72
C SER A 10 -12.01 -7.66 -5.55
N ASN A 11 -10.78 -7.26 -5.87
CA ASN A 11 -9.70 -7.05 -4.90
C ASN A 11 -10.05 -5.87 -3.97
N LEU A 12 -9.55 -5.87 -2.72
CA LEU A 12 -9.77 -4.76 -1.78
C LEU A 12 -9.21 -3.44 -2.33
N ALA A 13 -8.09 -3.51 -3.05
CA ALA A 13 -7.48 -2.36 -3.74
C ALA A 13 -8.43 -1.76 -4.79
N ASP A 14 -9.09 -2.59 -5.60
CA ASP A 14 -10.04 -2.14 -6.62
C ASP A 14 -11.23 -1.41 -5.98
N ARG A 15 -11.74 -1.95 -4.85
CA ARG A 15 -12.83 -1.30 -4.09
C ARG A 15 -12.39 0.04 -3.52
N GLY A 16 -11.15 0.15 -3.02
CA GLY A 16 -10.58 1.40 -2.54
C GLY A 16 -10.50 2.45 -3.65
N SER A 17 -10.00 2.08 -4.82
CA SER A 17 -9.92 2.97 -5.99
C SER A 17 -11.31 3.46 -6.44
N ILE A 18 -12.30 2.57 -6.49
CA ILE A 18 -13.69 2.93 -6.84
C ILE A 18 -14.29 3.90 -5.80
N MET A 19 -14.11 3.63 -4.51
CA MET A 19 -14.63 4.51 -3.46
C MET A 19 -14.00 5.91 -3.54
N LEU A 20 -12.71 5.98 -3.83
CA LEU A 20 -11.98 7.24 -3.97
C LEU A 20 -12.42 8.02 -5.22
N ASP A 21 -12.60 7.35 -6.36
CA ASP A 21 -13.20 7.94 -7.58
C ASP A 21 -14.59 8.54 -7.29
N LEU A 22 -15.46 7.79 -6.60
CA LEU A 22 -16.76 8.30 -6.20
C LEU A 22 -16.62 9.52 -5.29
N TYR A 23 -15.76 9.49 -4.27
CA TYR A 23 -15.59 10.61 -3.37
C TYR A 23 -15.09 11.88 -4.09
N LEU A 24 -14.06 11.75 -4.93
CA LEU A 24 -13.41 12.87 -5.61
C LEU A 24 -14.25 13.45 -6.75
N ASN A 25 -15.06 12.61 -7.40
CA ASN A 25 -15.74 12.99 -8.64
C ASN A 25 -17.27 12.97 -8.56
N THR A 26 -17.87 12.75 -7.39
CA THR A 26 -19.33 12.89 -7.23
C THR A 26 -19.75 14.33 -7.51
N PRO A 27 -20.60 14.57 -8.52
CA PRO A 27 -21.04 15.90 -8.85
C PRO A 27 -22.17 16.38 -7.93
N ASP A 28 -22.34 17.69 -7.82
CA ASP A 28 -23.52 18.28 -7.17
C ASP A 28 -24.80 18.01 -7.96
N LYS A 29 -25.95 18.06 -7.28
CA LYS A 29 -27.26 17.78 -7.90
C LYS A 29 -27.73 18.90 -8.84
N GLY A 30 -27.24 20.12 -8.67
CA GLY A 30 -27.73 21.30 -9.39
C GLY A 30 -27.02 21.49 -10.73
N SER A 31 -25.73 21.79 -10.68
CA SER A 31 -24.93 22.16 -11.86
C SER A 31 -24.10 21.01 -12.42
N ASN A 32 -24.14 19.84 -11.77
CA ASN A 32 -23.28 18.70 -12.07
C ASN A 32 -21.77 19.02 -11.95
N GLU A 33 -21.42 19.93 -11.03
CA GLU A 33 -20.06 20.36 -10.71
C GLU A 33 -19.41 19.39 -9.70
N THR A 34 -18.19 18.94 -9.97
CA THR A 34 -17.38 18.14 -9.04
C THR A 34 -16.68 19.01 -8.00
N PRO A 35 -16.14 18.43 -6.90
CA PRO A 35 -15.25 19.15 -5.99
C PRO A 35 -14.15 19.97 -6.68
N LEU A 36 -13.58 19.44 -7.77
CA LEU A 36 -12.56 20.15 -8.56
C LEU A 36 -13.11 21.38 -9.29
N HIS A 37 -14.35 21.34 -9.79
CA HIS A 37 -15.02 22.51 -10.37
C HIS A 37 -15.19 23.60 -9.32
N PHE A 38 -15.69 23.27 -8.13
CA PHE A 38 -15.87 24.24 -7.05
C PHE A 38 -14.54 24.87 -6.61
N ALA A 39 -13.50 24.06 -6.40
CA ALA A 39 -12.18 24.55 -6.03
C ALA A 39 -11.61 25.53 -7.06
N SER A 40 -11.71 25.18 -8.34
CA SER A 40 -11.21 26.02 -9.45
C SER A 40 -12.03 27.30 -9.61
N LYS A 41 -13.37 27.19 -9.52
CA LYS A 41 -14.32 28.30 -9.63
C LYS A 41 -14.18 29.36 -8.56
N LEU A 42 -13.88 28.94 -7.33
CA LEU A 42 -13.66 29.82 -6.18
C LEU A 42 -12.22 30.35 -6.08
N GLY A 43 -11.29 29.85 -6.88
CA GLY A 43 -9.87 30.23 -6.82
C GLY A 43 -9.12 29.62 -5.63
N ALA A 44 -9.57 28.46 -5.13
CA ALA A 44 -8.98 27.80 -3.96
C ALA A 44 -7.77 26.92 -4.37
N ILE A 45 -6.62 27.56 -4.60
CA ILE A 45 -5.40 26.91 -5.11
C ILE A 45 -4.98 25.69 -4.29
N GLU A 46 -4.94 25.78 -2.97
CA GLU A 46 -4.50 24.68 -2.10
C GLU A 46 -5.40 23.45 -2.24
N VAL A 47 -6.72 23.65 -2.36
CA VAL A 47 -7.68 22.56 -2.57
C VAL A 47 -7.47 21.95 -3.95
N VAL A 48 -7.24 22.76 -4.98
CA VAL A 48 -6.93 22.25 -6.33
C VAL A 48 -5.68 21.37 -6.29
N ARG A 49 -4.58 21.84 -5.65
CA ARG A 49 -3.32 21.09 -5.54
C ARG A 49 -3.49 19.72 -4.87
N VAL A 50 -4.30 19.65 -3.81
CA VAL A 50 -4.60 18.39 -3.11
C VAL A 50 -5.49 17.46 -3.95
N LEU A 51 -6.46 18.00 -4.68
CA LEU A 51 -7.34 17.17 -5.51
C LEU A 51 -6.56 16.55 -6.68
N VAL A 52 -5.72 17.34 -7.37
CA VAL A 52 -4.97 16.86 -8.55
C VAL A 52 -3.83 15.89 -8.22
N THR A 53 -3.42 15.78 -6.95
CA THR A 53 -2.46 14.76 -6.50
C THR A 53 -3.02 13.34 -6.54
N TYR A 54 -4.33 13.17 -6.56
CA TYR A 54 -4.96 11.84 -6.68
C TYR A 54 -5.16 11.49 -8.16
N GLU A 55 -4.66 10.33 -8.58
CA GLU A 55 -4.82 9.81 -9.95
C GLU A 55 -6.29 9.61 -10.34
N GLN A 56 -7.16 9.32 -9.36
CA GLN A 56 -8.58 9.11 -9.56
C GLN A 56 -9.33 10.42 -9.82
N CYS A 57 -8.74 11.60 -9.54
CA CYS A 57 -9.41 12.87 -9.74
C CYS A 57 -9.54 13.19 -11.24
N ASP A 58 -10.78 13.26 -11.72
CA ASP A 58 -11.09 13.48 -13.13
C ASP A 58 -11.05 14.97 -13.48
N ARG A 59 -9.94 15.39 -14.10
CA ARG A 59 -9.68 16.79 -14.49
C ARG A 59 -10.49 17.24 -15.70
N HIS A 60 -11.03 16.31 -16.47
CA HIS A 60 -11.68 16.58 -17.76
C HIS A 60 -13.20 16.41 -17.71
N ARG A 61 -13.76 16.07 -16.55
CA ARG A 61 -15.21 16.00 -16.35
C ARG A 61 -15.86 17.33 -16.69
N ARG A 62 -17.00 17.26 -17.39
CA ARG A 62 -17.80 18.42 -17.77
C ARG A 62 -19.04 18.54 -16.88
N ASN A 63 -19.38 19.77 -16.51
CA ASN A 63 -20.61 20.09 -15.80
C ASN A 63 -21.84 20.10 -16.74
N LYS A 64 -23.01 20.48 -16.24
CA LYS A 64 -24.26 20.58 -17.02
C LYS A 64 -24.18 21.57 -18.19
N TYR A 65 -23.29 22.56 -18.10
CA TYR A 65 -23.08 23.61 -19.11
C TYR A 65 -22.02 23.21 -20.14
N GLY A 66 -21.35 22.07 -19.96
CA GLY A 66 -20.27 21.61 -20.84
C GLY A 66 -18.89 22.13 -20.43
N ASP A 67 -18.78 22.90 -19.36
CA ASP A 67 -17.52 23.47 -18.88
C ASP A 67 -16.73 22.46 -18.05
N THR A 68 -15.41 22.51 -18.16
CA THR A 68 -14.48 21.79 -17.29
C THR A 68 -14.04 22.67 -16.11
N ALA A 69 -13.38 22.07 -15.11
CA ALA A 69 -12.78 22.82 -14.00
C ALA A 69 -11.80 23.91 -14.49
N LYS A 70 -11.08 23.65 -15.60
CA LYS A 70 -10.16 24.58 -16.24
C LYS A 70 -10.87 25.80 -16.86
N ASP A 71 -12.08 25.63 -17.35
CA ASP A 71 -12.86 26.70 -17.98
C ASP A 71 -13.46 27.66 -16.93
N LEU A 72 -13.75 27.14 -15.73
CA LEU A 72 -14.38 27.90 -14.65
C LEU A 72 -13.41 28.64 -13.73
N VAL A 73 -12.09 28.55 -13.97
CA VAL A 73 -11.05 29.07 -13.05
C VAL A 73 -11.28 30.54 -12.68
N CYS A 74 -11.39 30.79 -11.38
CA CYS A 74 -11.63 32.10 -10.78
C CYS A 74 -12.90 32.83 -11.25
N SER A 75 -13.86 32.14 -11.88
CA SER A 75 -15.10 32.76 -12.38
C SER A 75 -16.00 33.34 -11.28
N ARG A 76 -15.88 32.84 -10.04
CA ARG A 76 -16.54 33.39 -8.84
C ARG A 76 -15.57 33.72 -7.71
N ALA A 77 -14.27 33.82 -8.02
CA ALA A 77 -13.29 34.19 -7.03
C ALA A 77 -13.54 35.62 -6.54
N SER A 78 -13.41 35.84 -5.24
CA SER A 78 -13.58 37.15 -4.59
C SER A 78 -12.33 37.49 -3.77
N GLY A 79 -12.00 38.77 -3.67
CA GLY A 79 -10.85 39.24 -2.89
C GLY A 79 -9.52 38.73 -3.45
N MET A 80 -8.60 38.30 -2.57
CA MET A 80 -7.26 37.84 -2.95
C MET A 80 -7.26 36.67 -3.95
N ALA A 81 -8.29 35.81 -3.94
CA ALA A 81 -8.44 34.67 -4.85
C ALA A 81 -8.68 35.05 -6.32
N ALA A 82 -9.03 36.32 -6.60
CA ALA A 82 -9.23 36.85 -7.95
C ALA A 82 -7.94 37.37 -8.60
N ASP A 83 -6.80 37.27 -7.92
CA ASP A 83 -5.52 37.70 -8.46
C ASP A 83 -5.14 36.93 -9.74
N ALA A 84 -4.57 37.65 -10.70
CA ALA A 84 -4.13 37.08 -11.97
C ALA A 84 -3.01 36.04 -11.79
N GLY A 85 -2.23 36.14 -10.69
CA GLY A 85 -1.25 35.14 -10.29
C GLY A 85 -1.90 33.79 -9.96
N ILE A 86 -2.89 33.80 -9.06
CA ILE A 86 -3.61 32.60 -8.62
C ILE A 86 -4.30 31.90 -9.80
N LYS A 87 -4.91 32.67 -10.72
CA LYS A 87 -5.51 32.11 -11.93
C LYS A 87 -4.50 31.31 -12.75
N LYS A 88 -3.27 31.84 -12.94
CA LYS A 88 -2.20 31.14 -13.66
C LYS A 88 -1.73 29.89 -12.92
N GLU A 89 -1.59 29.97 -11.60
CA GLU A 89 -1.19 28.81 -10.79
C GLU A 89 -2.21 27.68 -10.82
N ILE A 90 -3.50 27.99 -10.73
CA ILE A 90 -4.56 26.98 -10.83
C ILE A 90 -4.57 26.35 -12.23
N LEU A 91 -4.44 27.16 -13.29
CA LEU A 91 -4.34 26.64 -14.65
C LEU A 91 -3.15 25.69 -14.81
N PHE A 92 -1.99 26.06 -14.24
CA PHE A 92 -0.80 25.21 -14.24
C PHE A 92 -0.98 23.93 -13.41
N ALA A 93 -1.70 23.98 -12.28
CA ALA A 93 -1.97 22.82 -11.44
C ALA A 93 -2.97 21.83 -12.08
N LEU A 94 -3.89 22.31 -12.91
CA LEU A 94 -4.86 21.49 -13.63
C LEU A 94 -4.26 20.82 -14.89
N GLU A 95 -3.15 21.35 -15.40
CA GLU A 95 -2.41 20.76 -16.52
C GLU A 95 -1.50 19.61 -16.07
N ASP A 96 -1.10 18.78 -17.04
CA ASP A 96 -0.14 17.72 -16.78
C ASP A 96 1.25 18.28 -16.51
N GLN A 97 1.80 17.91 -15.35
CA GLN A 97 3.10 18.37 -14.89
C GLN A 97 4.18 17.38 -15.30
N TYR A 98 5.20 17.88 -15.98
CA TYR A 98 6.31 17.10 -16.49
C TYR A 98 7.57 17.31 -15.66
N TYR A 99 8.35 16.25 -15.56
CA TYR A 99 9.63 16.21 -14.86
C TYR A 99 10.70 15.64 -15.77
N VAL A 100 11.93 16.11 -15.59
CA VAL A 100 13.12 15.59 -16.29
C VAL A 100 14.12 15.14 -15.24
N ALA A 101 14.57 13.89 -15.35
CA ALA A 101 15.49 13.29 -14.40
C ALA A 101 16.84 12.96 -15.05
N VAL A 102 17.91 13.06 -14.28
CA VAL A 102 19.21 12.45 -14.60
C VAL A 102 19.33 11.11 -13.89
N LEU A 103 19.79 10.12 -14.66
CA LEU A 103 19.97 8.75 -14.23
C LEU A 103 21.47 8.42 -14.18
N ARG A 104 21.92 7.78 -13.10
CA ARG A 104 23.28 7.27 -12.92
C ARG A 104 23.30 5.79 -12.55
N SER A 105 24.37 5.08 -12.88
CA SER A 105 24.64 3.79 -12.25
C SER A 105 25.23 4.01 -10.85
N PRO A 106 24.85 3.21 -9.83
CA PRO A 106 25.43 3.29 -8.48
C PRO A 106 26.96 3.21 -8.47
N ASP A 107 27.52 2.37 -9.34
CA ASP A 107 28.97 2.11 -9.41
C ASP A 107 29.70 3.01 -10.42
N ASN A 108 29.01 4.00 -10.99
CA ASN A 108 29.51 4.91 -12.04
C ASN A 108 30.13 4.17 -13.27
N THR A 109 29.72 2.92 -13.52
CA THR A 109 30.20 2.08 -14.62
C THR A 109 29.53 2.42 -15.95
N LEU A 110 28.33 3.00 -15.91
CA LEU A 110 27.60 3.46 -17.09
C LEU A 110 27.58 4.98 -17.17
N ASN A 111 27.60 5.50 -18.39
CA ASN A 111 27.49 6.94 -18.60
C ASN A 111 26.13 7.47 -18.09
N PRO A 112 26.13 8.60 -17.37
CA PRO A 112 24.90 9.22 -16.90
C PRO A 112 24.00 9.60 -18.06
N THR A 113 22.70 9.36 -17.91
CA THR A 113 21.71 9.58 -18.99
C THR A 113 20.56 10.43 -18.51
N ILE A 114 20.17 11.43 -19.31
CA ILE A 114 18.99 12.25 -19.04
C ILE A 114 17.74 11.55 -19.59
N ALA A 115 16.84 11.21 -18.67
CA ALA A 115 15.56 10.56 -18.95
C ALA A 115 14.69 11.40 -19.89
N GLN A 116 13.73 10.76 -20.55
CA GLN A 116 12.69 11.49 -21.27
C GLN A 116 11.79 12.24 -20.27
N PRO A 117 11.16 13.36 -20.65
CA PRO A 117 10.15 14.00 -19.83
C PRO A 117 9.06 13.00 -19.45
N PHE A 118 8.68 12.97 -18.19
CA PHE A 118 7.64 12.07 -17.70
C PHE A 118 6.65 12.82 -16.80
N CYS A 119 5.42 12.33 -16.77
CA CYS A 119 4.36 12.81 -15.90
C CYS A 119 4.17 11.79 -14.75
N PRO A 120 3.97 12.21 -13.49
CA PRO A 120 3.72 11.28 -12.38
C PRO A 120 2.50 10.38 -12.59
N THR A 121 1.48 10.86 -13.32
CA THR A 121 0.28 10.09 -13.68
C THR A 121 0.57 8.98 -14.71
N SER A 122 1.72 9.05 -15.39
CA SER A 122 2.19 8.04 -16.33
C SER A 122 3.68 7.75 -16.04
N PRO A 123 3.96 7.08 -14.92
CA PRO A 123 5.34 6.92 -14.45
C PRO A 123 6.17 6.16 -15.49
N PRO A 124 7.44 6.55 -15.69
CA PRO A 124 8.30 5.89 -16.64
C PRO A 124 8.78 4.54 -16.08
N PRO A 125 9.11 3.56 -16.96
CA PRO A 125 9.47 2.20 -16.55
C PRO A 125 10.66 2.10 -15.57
N PHE A 126 11.54 3.10 -15.56
CA PHE A 126 12.69 3.12 -14.65
C PHE A 126 12.33 3.41 -13.19
N LEU A 127 11.15 4.01 -12.91
CA LEU A 127 10.67 4.20 -11.53
C LEU A 127 9.96 2.96 -10.98
N GLU A 128 9.34 2.16 -11.84
CA GLU A 128 8.55 0.99 -11.45
C GLU A 128 9.39 -0.29 -11.27
N GLY A 129 10.71 -0.23 -11.47
CA GLY A 129 11.57 -1.43 -11.44
C GLY A 129 11.20 -2.48 -12.51
N SER A 130 10.37 -2.11 -13.49
CA SER A 130 9.71 -2.98 -14.45
C SER A 130 10.42 -3.07 -15.80
N THR A 131 11.57 -2.40 -15.97
CA THR A 131 12.40 -2.62 -17.15
C THR A 131 12.85 -4.09 -17.16
N PRO A 132 12.64 -4.83 -18.27
CA PRO A 132 13.18 -6.17 -18.38
C PRO A 132 14.70 -6.05 -18.26
N LYS A 133 15.22 -6.51 -17.12
CA LYS A 133 16.65 -6.54 -16.84
C LYS A 133 17.30 -7.30 -17.99
N LYS A 134 17.99 -6.60 -18.89
CA LYS A 134 19.08 -7.23 -19.64
C LYS A 134 20.02 -7.72 -18.56
N SER A 135 20.20 -9.03 -18.48
CA SER A 135 20.53 -9.77 -17.27
C SER A 135 21.82 -9.36 -16.54
N ASN A 136 22.63 -8.46 -17.10
CA ASN A 136 23.93 -8.05 -16.57
C ASN A 136 24.15 -6.52 -16.49
N GLU A 137 23.14 -5.67 -16.77
CA GLU A 137 23.31 -4.22 -16.67
C GLU A 137 22.95 -3.72 -15.24
N PRO A 138 23.78 -2.85 -14.62
CA PRO A 138 23.50 -2.30 -13.30
C PRO A 138 22.24 -1.41 -13.33
N PRO A 139 21.44 -1.38 -12.25
CA PRO A 139 20.23 -0.56 -12.21
C PRO A 139 20.58 0.93 -12.30
N MET A 140 19.87 1.65 -13.16
CA MET A 140 19.97 3.10 -13.25
C MET A 140 19.14 3.74 -12.12
N ILE A 141 19.79 4.53 -11.27
CA ILE A 141 19.15 5.28 -10.18
C ILE A 141 18.94 6.74 -10.56
N VAL A 142 17.86 7.34 -10.07
CA VAL A 142 17.60 8.77 -10.24
C VAL A 142 18.56 9.55 -9.31
N SER A 143 19.44 10.37 -9.88
CA SER A 143 20.35 11.20 -9.08
C SER A 143 19.84 12.63 -8.89
N GLY A 144 19.03 13.15 -9.81
CA GLY A 144 18.44 14.47 -9.72
C GLY A 144 17.24 14.66 -10.65
N VAL A 145 16.31 15.52 -10.25
CA VAL A 145 15.03 15.76 -10.92
C VAL A 145 14.74 17.26 -10.97
N ALA A 146 14.34 17.74 -12.13
CA ALA A 146 13.82 19.08 -12.35
C ALA A 146 12.31 19.03 -12.65
N GLY A 147 11.53 19.93 -12.05
CA GLY A 147 10.09 20.07 -12.28
C GLY A 147 9.34 20.45 -10.99
N PRO A 148 8.02 20.69 -11.06
CA PRO A 148 7.13 20.52 -12.22
C PRO A 148 7.31 21.61 -13.29
N MET A 149 7.12 21.26 -14.56
CA MET A 149 7.08 22.20 -15.69
C MET A 149 6.12 21.72 -16.80
N THR A 150 5.86 22.56 -17.81
CA THR A 150 5.01 22.18 -18.95
C THR A 150 5.68 21.15 -19.86
N ALA A 151 4.90 20.42 -20.67
CA ALA A 151 5.44 19.43 -21.61
C ALA A 151 6.45 20.02 -22.61
N SER A 152 6.16 21.22 -23.12
CA SER A 152 7.05 21.95 -24.04
C SER A 152 8.33 22.36 -23.34
N ASP A 153 8.23 22.91 -22.13
CA ASP A 153 9.40 23.35 -21.37
C ASP A 153 10.27 22.16 -20.99
N ALA A 154 9.68 21.04 -20.58
CA ALA A 154 10.43 19.81 -20.26
C ALA A 154 11.22 19.28 -21.46
N THR A 155 10.65 19.38 -22.67
CA THR A 155 11.32 18.98 -23.91
C THR A 155 12.51 19.90 -24.22
N ILE A 156 12.33 21.21 -24.06
CA ILE A 156 13.38 22.21 -24.29
C ILE A 156 14.47 22.09 -23.20
N PHE A 157 14.06 21.92 -21.94
CA PHE A 157 14.93 21.74 -20.78
C PHE A 157 15.86 20.54 -20.99
N ARG A 158 15.29 19.39 -21.35
CA ARG A 158 16.05 18.18 -21.67
C ARG A 158 17.03 18.39 -22.81
N LYS A 159 16.61 19.07 -23.88
CA LYS A 159 17.48 19.37 -25.03
C LYS A 159 18.68 20.22 -24.60
N LYS A 160 18.46 21.28 -23.81
CA LYS A 160 19.53 22.10 -23.25
C LYS A 160 20.40 21.35 -22.25
N TRP A 161 19.85 20.43 -21.48
CA TRP A 161 20.63 19.64 -20.52
C TRP A 161 21.52 18.61 -21.19
N LYS A 162 21.04 17.98 -22.27
CA LYS A 162 21.87 17.08 -23.10
C LYS A 162 23.00 17.79 -23.83
N THR A 163 22.75 19.01 -24.27
CA THR A 163 23.72 19.83 -24.98
C THR A 163 23.77 21.23 -24.37
N PRO A 164 24.50 21.38 -23.25
CA PRO A 164 24.54 22.62 -22.49
C PRO A 164 25.11 23.77 -23.33
N PRO A 165 24.47 24.96 -23.32
CA PRO A 165 25.04 26.14 -23.94
C PRO A 165 26.42 26.48 -23.35
N ARG A 166 27.38 26.89 -24.18
CA ARG A 166 28.75 27.24 -23.75
C ARG A 166 28.80 28.25 -22.60
N LYS A 167 27.77 29.11 -22.45
CA LYS A 167 27.66 30.09 -21.37
C LYS A 167 27.52 29.47 -19.97
N LEU A 168 26.95 28.27 -19.86
CA LEU A 168 26.86 27.53 -18.60
C LEU A 168 28.14 26.71 -18.30
N VAL A 169 29.09 26.71 -19.24
CA VAL A 169 30.39 26.02 -19.16
C VAL A 169 31.52 27.02 -18.93
N LEU A 170 31.21 28.30 -18.67
CA LEU A 170 32.15 29.42 -18.80
C LEU A 170 33.36 29.37 -17.85
N ASP A 171 33.30 28.59 -16.75
CA ASP A 171 34.39 28.50 -15.78
C ASP A 171 35.32 27.29 -15.98
N THR A 172 35.06 26.43 -16.96
CA THR A 172 35.93 25.26 -17.22
C THR A 172 36.22 25.12 -18.71
N ALA A 173 37.48 25.29 -19.08
CA ALA A 173 38.01 25.18 -20.44
C ALA A 173 37.41 23.99 -21.21
N SER A 174 36.66 24.27 -22.28
CA SER A 174 36.33 23.43 -23.46
C SER A 174 35.90 21.96 -23.25
N ALA A 175 35.76 21.48 -22.02
CA ALA A 175 35.48 20.10 -21.68
C ALA A 175 33.99 19.91 -21.36
N SER A 176 33.43 18.78 -21.78
CA SER A 176 32.05 18.44 -21.44
C SER A 176 31.86 18.35 -19.92
N PRO A 177 30.67 18.63 -19.36
CA PRO A 177 30.43 18.58 -17.91
C PRO A 177 30.81 17.25 -17.26
N ILE A 178 30.75 16.15 -18.03
CA ILE A 178 31.16 14.80 -17.59
C ILE A 178 32.68 14.72 -17.39
N VAL A 179 33.44 15.45 -18.20
CA VAL A 179 34.91 15.44 -18.18
C VAL A 179 35.46 16.29 -17.03
N THR A 180 34.75 17.35 -16.64
CA THR A 180 35.19 18.22 -15.54
C THR A 180 34.80 17.68 -14.17
N ASP A 181 33.68 16.98 -14.08
CA ASP A 181 33.22 16.31 -12.86
C ASP A 181 32.44 15.04 -13.21
N PRO A 182 33.10 13.87 -13.21
CA PRO A 182 32.48 12.60 -13.55
C PRO A 182 31.31 12.22 -12.63
N GLU A 183 31.32 12.68 -11.38
CA GLU A 183 30.34 12.28 -10.37
C GLU A 183 29.13 13.20 -10.30
N LYS A 184 29.29 14.51 -10.51
CA LYS A 184 28.24 15.53 -10.29
C LYS A 184 28.15 16.59 -11.40
N GLY A 185 28.88 16.42 -12.50
CA GLY A 185 28.92 17.40 -13.60
C GLY A 185 27.56 17.66 -14.25
N LEU A 186 26.76 16.62 -14.52
CA LEU A 186 25.41 16.79 -15.08
C LEU A 186 24.45 17.45 -14.09
N GLU A 187 24.53 17.17 -12.80
CA GLU A 187 23.70 17.77 -11.77
C GLU A 187 24.00 19.26 -11.63
N ARG A 188 25.28 19.64 -11.70
CA ARG A 188 25.67 21.05 -11.70
C ARG A 188 25.00 21.81 -12.85
N VAL A 189 25.03 21.24 -14.05
CA VAL A 189 24.35 21.82 -15.22
C VAL A 189 22.83 21.79 -15.06
N GLY A 190 22.27 20.68 -14.58
CA GLY A 190 20.83 20.53 -14.34
C GLY A 190 20.30 21.57 -13.34
N ARG A 191 21.04 21.80 -12.26
CA ARG A 191 20.75 22.82 -11.24
C ARG A 191 20.80 24.23 -11.82
N ALA A 192 21.84 24.56 -12.59
CA ALA A 192 21.94 25.86 -13.26
C ALA A 192 20.79 26.08 -14.25
N LEU A 193 20.45 25.06 -15.05
CA LEU A 193 19.30 25.11 -15.94
C LEU A 193 17.97 25.23 -15.18
N ALA A 194 17.84 24.59 -14.02
CA ALA A 194 16.64 24.70 -13.20
C ALA A 194 16.44 26.14 -12.70
N THR A 195 17.53 26.80 -12.28
CA THR A 195 17.53 28.24 -11.97
C THR A 195 17.13 29.08 -13.19
N ASP A 196 17.71 28.81 -14.37
CA ASP A 196 17.40 29.56 -15.61
C ASP A 196 15.94 29.42 -16.05
N PHE A 197 15.33 28.25 -15.86
CA PHE A 197 13.92 27.97 -16.18
C PHE A 197 12.98 28.33 -15.03
N ASN A 198 13.50 28.78 -13.89
CA ASN A 198 12.74 29.03 -12.66
C ASN A 198 11.88 27.83 -12.24
N VAL A 199 12.46 26.62 -12.31
CA VAL A 199 11.80 25.37 -11.94
C VAL A 199 12.47 24.77 -10.70
N PRO A 200 11.72 24.08 -9.81
CA PRO A 200 12.32 23.43 -8.67
C PRO A 200 13.30 22.32 -9.09
N TRP A 201 14.39 22.20 -8.34
CA TRP A 201 15.41 21.17 -8.48
C TRP A 201 15.43 20.31 -7.22
N LYS A 202 15.55 18.99 -7.37
CA LYS A 202 15.80 18.08 -6.24
C LYS A 202 16.87 17.09 -6.61
N GLU A 203 17.80 16.84 -5.71
CA GLU A 203 18.92 15.94 -5.93
C GLU A 203 19.04 14.92 -4.80
N TYR A 204 19.42 13.70 -5.16
CA TYR A 204 19.71 12.67 -4.18
C TYR A 204 21.10 12.87 -3.57
N TRP A 205 21.13 12.95 -2.25
CA TRP A 205 22.35 13.06 -1.46
C TRP A 205 22.52 11.81 -0.62
N ALA A 206 23.47 10.95 -0.99
CA ALA A 206 23.66 9.64 -0.36
C ALA A 206 23.89 9.73 1.16
N PHE A 207 24.58 10.77 1.64
CA PHE A 207 24.83 10.98 3.07
C PHE A 207 23.57 11.44 3.85
N LEU A 208 22.57 12.01 3.17
CA LEU A 208 21.27 12.33 3.76
C LEU A 208 20.22 11.26 3.48
N GLY A 209 20.45 10.39 2.50
CA GLY A 209 19.52 9.35 2.08
C GLY A 209 18.22 9.88 1.47
N GLU A 210 18.19 11.12 0.99
CA GLU A 210 16.96 11.81 0.56
C GLU A 210 17.18 12.69 -0.67
N PHE A 211 16.09 12.92 -1.42
CA PHE A 211 16.02 13.92 -2.49
C PHE A 211 15.69 15.29 -1.94
N LEU A 212 16.63 16.24 -2.06
CA LEU A 212 16.44 17.61 -1.58
C LEU A 212 17.26 18.60 -2.38
N ASP A 213 16.84 19.86 -2.30
CA ASP A 213 17.64 20.99 -2.72
C ASP A 213 18.45 21.49 -1.53
N ILE A 214 19.77 21.29 -1.53
CA ILE A 214 20.64 21.78 -0.44
C ILE A 214 20.63 23.31 -0.35
N SER A 215 20.35 24.02 -1.46
CA SER A 215 20.32 25.48 -1.45
C SER A 215 19.05 26.06 -0.80
N SER A 216 18.02 25.22 -0.62
CA SER A 216 16.81 25.59 0.09
C SER A 216 17.07 25.73 1.61
N PRO A 217 16.31 26.56 2.33
CA PRO A 217 16.44 26.69 3.78
C PRO A 217 16.24 25.35 4.51
N GLU A 218 15.30 24.52 4.03
CA GLU A 218 15.06 23.17 4.55
C GLU A 218 16.26 22.24 4.33
N GLY A 219 16.88 22.32 3.15
CA GLY A 219 18.05 21.54 2.79
C GLY A 219 19.28 21.92 3.62
N LEU A 220 19.52 23.23 3.80
CA LEU A 220 20.58 23.73 4.68
C LEU A 220 20.39 23.27 6.12
N GLN A 221 19.15 23.28 6.63
CA GLN A 221 18.86 22.81 7.97
C GLN A 221 19.15 21.30 8.12
N LYS A 222 18.77 20.48 7.13
CA LYS A 222 19.07 19.04 7.13
C LYS A 222 20.58 18.77 7.06
N LEU A 223 21.29 19.53 6.24
CA LEU A 223 22.75 19.46 6.14
C LEU A 223 23.42 19.81 7.46
N GLU A 224 23.03 20.93 8.08
CA GLU A 224 23.56 21.39 9.37
C GLU A 224 23.34 20.33 10.47
N ASN A 225 22.15 19.72 10.51
CA ASN A 225 21.85 18.65 11.45
C ASN A 225 22.76 17.43 11.24
N HIS A 226 23.00 17.03 9.98
CA HIS A 226 23.90 15.93 9.64
C HIS A 226 25.36 16.25 10.05
N LEU A 227 25.82 17.48 9.83
CA LEU A 227 27.16 17.91 10.22
C LEU A 227 27.36 17.93 11.74
N LYS A 228 26.37 18.38 12.51
CA LYS A 228 26.40 18.34 14.00
C LYS A 228 26.54 16.92 14.52
N VAL A 229 25.78 15.98 13.95
CA VAL A 229 25.85 14.57 14.33
C VAL A 229 27.24 14.00 13.99
N THR A 230 27.74 14.29 12.78
CA THR A 230 29.05 13.83 12.32
C THR A 230 30.20 14.36 13.18
N SER A 231 30.16 15.65 13.58
CA SER A 231 31.19 16.24 14.43
C SER A 231 31.22 15.64 15.83
N MET A 232 30.05 15.30 16.40
CA MET A 232 29.97 14.59 17.68
C MET A 232 30.60 13.20 17.64
N TYR A 233 30.53 12.49 16.50
CA TYR A 233 31.15 11.18 16.33
C TYR A 233 32.67 11.26 16.09
N SER A 234 33.17 12.30 15.40
CA SER A 234 34.62 12.51 15.20
C SER A 234 35.36 12.84 16.50
N SER A 235 34.73 13.58 17.43
CA SER A 235 35.36 13.93 18.72
C SER A 235 35.53 12.76 19.71
N LYS A 236 35.05 11.55 19.38
CA LYS A 236 35.16 10.34 20.23
C LYS A 236 36.25 9.36 19.78
N LYS A 237 37.06 9.68 18.77
CA LYS A 237 38.06 8.75 18.18
C LYS A 237 39.50 8.84 18.73
N ASP A 238 39.79 9.72 19.70
CA ASP A 238 41.14 9.87 20.27
C ASP A 238 41.34 9.13 21.61
N THR A 239 41.04 7.84 21.67
CA THR A 239 41.53 6.99 22.78
C THR A 239 41.84 5.60 22.25
N PRO A 240 43.08 5.10 22.37
CA PRO A 240 43.44 3.77 21.90
C PRO A 240 43.04 2.75 22.96
N GLU A 241 41.83 2.22 22.86
CA GLU A 241 41.46 1.01 23.60
C GLU A 241 40.86 -0.06 22.68
N LYS A 242 41.37 -1.27 22.88
CA LYS A 242 41.11 -2.56 22.22
C LYS A 242 39.67 -2.73 21.72
N PRO A 243 39.43 -3.33 20.53
CA PRO A 243 38.14 -3.28 19.85
C PRO A 243 37.01 -3.94 20.67
N PRO A 244 35.99 -3.18 21.10
CA PRO A 244 34.69 -3.75 21.41
C PRO A 244 33.91 -3.92 20.10
N ALA A 245 33.07 -4.95 20.06
CA ALA A 245 32.27 -5.33 18.90
C ALA A 245 31.51 -4.14 18.27
N LEU A 246 31.40 -4.20 16.94
CA LEU A 246 30.67 -3.29 16.05
C LEU A 246 29.41 -2.69 16.72
N PRO A 247 29.26 -1.36 16.77
CA PRO A 247 27.97 -0.75 17.13
C PRO A 247 26.97 -1.06 16.01
N GLU A 248 25.81 -1.58 16.39
CA GLU A 248 24.71 -1.86 15.45
C GLU A 248 24.31 -0.60 14.66
N PRO A 249 23.95 -0.77 13.37
CA PRO A 249 23.66 0.36 12.50
C PRO A 249 22.49 1.16 13.05
N VAL A 250 22.62 2.49 13.11
CA VAL A 250 21.53 3.40 13.48
C VAL A 250 20.42 3.23 12.46
N VAL A 251 19.40 2.50 12.86
CA VAL A 251 18.28 2.13 12.02
C VAL A 251 17.38 3.36 11.83
N SER A 252 17.01 3.67 10.58
CA SER A 252 16.08 4.77 10.26
C SER A 252 14.78 4.62 11.07
N PRO A 253 14.10 5.70 11.49
CA PRO A 253 12.85 5.62 12.26
C PRO A 253 11.80 4.69 11.64
N ILE A 254 11.79 4.57 10.30
CA ILE A 254 10.88 3.68 9.58
C ILE A 254 11.32 2.23 9.62
N THR A 255 12.62 1.98 9.66
CA THR A 255 13.17 0.63 9.78
C THR A 255 13.10 0.16 11.23
N ASP A 256 13.23 1.07 12.20
CA ASP A 256 12.93 0.81 13.61
C ASP A 256 11.45 0.52 13.82
N LEU A 257 10.57 1.27 13.16
CA LEU A 257 9.15 0.97 13.15
C LEU A 257 8.88 -0.41 12.52
N CYS A 258 9.50 -0.74 11.39
CA CYS A 258 9.38 -2.06 10.77
C CYS A 258 9.93 -3.20 11.66
N ASN A 259 11.03 -2.97 12.39
CA ASN A 259 11.57 -3.93 13.34
C ASN A 259 10.66 -4.08 14.56
N ASN A 260 10.10 -2.98 15.06
CA ASN A 260 9.07 -2.98 16.11
C ASN A 260 7.79 -3.69 15.67
N PHE A 261 7.38 -3.56 14.40
CA PHE A 261 6.26 -4.33 13.84
C PHE A 261 6.58 -5.82 13.72
N LYS A 262 7.83 -6.20 13.45
CA LYS A 262 8.26 -7.60 13.42
C LYS A 262 8.31 -8.22 14.82
N THR A 263 8.61 -7.44 15.86
CA THR A 263 8.61 -7.89 17.26
C THR A 263 7.25 -7.73 17.94
N LEU A 264 6.30 -7.05 17.30
CA LEU A 264 4.91 -6.91 17.73
C LEU A 264 4.18 -8.25 17.61
N VAL A 265 4.20 -9.02 18.69
CA VAL A 265 3.24 -10.10 18.91
C VAL A 265 1.92 -9.46 19.29
N ILE A 266 0.97 -9.44 18.37
CA ILE A 266 -0.42 -9.12 18.68
C ILE A 266 -0.92 -10.27 19.55
N ASN A 267 -0.80 -10.12 20.87
CA ASN A 267 -1.52 -10.97 21.80
C ASN A 267 -3.00 -10.65 21.60
N ASP A 268 -3.69 -11.56 20.92
CA ASP A 268 -5.13 -11.51 20.75
C ASP A 268 -5.78 -11.35 22.14
N PRO A 269 -6.41 -10.19 22.44
CA PRO A 269 -7.00 -9.95 23.75
C PRO A 269 -8.29 -10.78 23.92
N ARG A 270 -8.71 -11.51 22.89
CA ARG A 270 -9.83 -12.45 23.00
C ARG A 270 -9.42 -13.55 23.97
N PRO A 271 -10.22 -13.82 25.01
CA PRO A 271 -9.90 -14.82 26.02
C PRO A 271 -9.60 -16.15 25.33
N LYS A 272 -8.58 -16.88 25.82
CA LYS A 272 -8.37 -18.29 25.49
C LYS A 272 -9.74 -18.96 25.56
N VAL A 273 -10.26 -19.39 24.42
CA VAL A 273 -11.65 -19.85 24.35
C VAL A 273 -11.74 -21.07 25.27
N SER A 274 -12.56 -20.97 26.31
CA SER A 274 -12.75 -22.04 27.27
C SER A 274 -13.10 -23.36 26.55
N PRO A 275 -12.61 -24.51 27.05
CA PRO A 275 -13.01 -25.86 26.59
C PRO A 275 -14.53 -26.03 26.41
N HIS A 276 -15.32 -25.19 27.08
CA HIS A 276 -16.77 -25.09 26.94
C HIS A 276 -17.29 -24.90 25.51
N CYS A 277 -16.56 -24.26 24.60
CA CYS A 277 -17.06 -24.05 23.24
C CYS A 277 -17.16 -25.36 22.43
N LEU A 278 -16.19 -26.27 22.56
CA LEU A 278 -16.23 -27.60 21.95
C LEU A 278 -17.36 -28.44 22.54
N VAL A 279 -17.51 -28.39 23.87
CA VAL A 279 -18.56 -29.12 24.59
C VAL A 279 -19.95 -28.59 24.20
N HIS A 280 -20.12 -27.27 24.13
CA HIS A 280 -21.39 -26.65 23.75
C HIS A 280 -21.74 -26.98 22.30
N SER A 281 -20.79 -26.88 21.39
CA SER A 281 -20.99 -27.22 19.98
C SER A 281 -21.34 -28.70 19.82
N SER A 282 -20.60 -29.60 20.49
CA SER A 282 -20.90 -31.04 20.50
C SER A 282 -22.29 -31.34 21.09
N THR A 283 -22.73 -30.58 22.09
CA THR A 283 -24.08 -30.72 22.67
C THR A 283 -25.18 -30.31 21.67
N VAL A 284 -24.95 -29.26 20.88
CA VAL A 284 -25.89 -28.81 19.84
C VAL A 284 -26.03 -29.86 18.75
N TYR A 285 -24.91 -30.36 18.22
CA TYR A 285 -24.93 -31.43 17.22
C TYR A 285 -25.55 -32.72 17.77
N ALA A 286 -25.21 -33.10 19.01
CA ALA A 286 -25.81 -34.27 19.66
C ALA A 286 -27.34 -34.14 19.81
N THR A 287 -27.84 -32.96 20.15
CA THR A 287 -29.28 -32.71 20.30
C THR A 287 -30.00 -32.83 18.95
N ARG A 288 -29.40 -32.32 17.87
CA ARG A 288 -29.97 -32.43 16.51
C ARG A 288 -29.97 -33.87 16.01
N LEU A 289 -28.89 -34.61 16.24
CA LEU A 289 -28.79 -36.02 15.88
C LEU A 289 -29.80 -36.86 16.67
N ALA A 290 -29.92 -36.65 17.98
CA ALA A 290 -30.90 -37.33 18.82
C ALA A 290 -32.34 -37.03 18.37
N LEU A 291 -32.68 -35.77 18.06
CA LEU A 291 -34.00 -35.38 17.56
C LEU A 291 -34.32 -35.97 16.18
N SER A 292 -33.32 -36.12 15.30
CA SER A 292 -33.50 -36.80 14.02
C SER A 292 -33.86 -38.27 14.24
N LEU A 293 -33.11 -38.94 15.13
CA LEU A 293 -33.30 -40.36 15.46
C LEU A 293 -34.66 -40.62 16.13
N THR A 294 -35.10 -39.77 17.07
CA THR A 294 -36.41 -39.94 17.73
C THR A 294 -37.60 -39.72 16.80
N ARG A 295 -37.42 -38.96 15.71
CA ARG A 295 -38.44 -38.70 14.69
C ARG A 295 -38.45 -39.76 13.56
N GLY A 296 -37.69 -40.84 13.70
CA GLY A 296 -37.60 -41.91 12.70
C GLY A 296 -36.89 -41.49 11.39
N LEU A 297 -36.25 -40.32 11.39
CA LEU A 297 -35.46 -39.85 10.26
C LEU A 297 -34.03 -40.36 10.44
N LEU A 298 -33.53 -41.17 9.49
CA LEU A 298 -32.12 -41.56 9.42
C LEU A 298 -31.25 -40.32 9.69
N PRO A 299 -30.25 -40.41 10.59
CA PRO A 299 -29.42 -39.25 10.90
C PRO A 299 -28.81 -38.80 9.58
N SER A 300 -29.14 -37.58 9.16
CA SER A 300 -28.66 -37.06 7.89
C SER A 300 -27.15 -37.09 7.94
N ILE A 301 -26.53 -37.83 7.01
CA ILE A 301 -25.07 -37.89 6.81
C ILE A 301 -24.49 -36.46 6.84
N GLN A 302 -25.26 -35.48 6.37
CA GLN A 302 -24.94 -34.05 6.39
C GLN A 302 -24.67 -33.45 7.78
N GLU A 303 -25.32 -33.90 8.87
CA GLU A 303 -25.03 -33.36 10.21
C GLU A 303 -23.72 -33.94 10.78
N ILE A 304 -23.39 -35.18 10.42
CA ILE A 304 -22.10 -35.79 10.76
C ILE A 304 -20.98 -35.11 9.98
N ASP A 305 -21.18 -34.85 8.69
CA ASP A 305 -20.22 -34.14 7.84
C ASP A 305 -19.97 -32.71 8.35
N LYS A 306 -21.03 -32.00 8.78
CA LYS A 306 -20.90 -30.66 9.39
C LYS A 306 -20.10 -30.69 10.70
N TYR A 307 -20.29 -31.73 11.52
CA TYR A 307 -19.51 -31.89 12.74
C TYR A 307 -18.04 -32.19 12.42
N GLN A 308 -17.75 -33.01 11.41
CA GLN A 308 -16.38 -33.27 10.96
C GLN A 308 -15.71 -32.01 10.42
N TYR A 309 -16.40 -31.22 9.61
CA TYR A 309 -15.89 -29.94 9.11
C TYR A 309 -15.60 -28.96 10.25
N PHE A 310 -16.44 -28.95 11.28
CA PHE A 310 -16.19 -28.16 12.50
C PHE A 310 -14.92 -28.62 13.23
N LEU A 311 -14.71 -29.94 13.41
CA LEU A 311 -13.51 -30.49 14.02
C LEU A 311 -12.25 -30.20 13.19
N GLU A 312 -12.33 -30.27 11.86
CA GLU A 312 -11.23 -29.90 10.98
C GLU A 312 -10.86 -28.42 11.13
N GLY A 313 -11.87 -27.54 11.26
CA GLY A 313 -11.67 -26.12 11.57
C GLY A 313 -10.98 -25.92 12.92
N CYS A 314 -11.37 -26.67 13.95
CA CYS A 314 -10.72 -26.64 15.26
C CYS A 314 -9.27 -27.13 15.20
N SER A 315 -8.96 -28.15 14.38
CA SER A 315 -7.59 -28.70 14.26
C SER A 315 -6.58 -27.72 13.65
N LYS A 316 -7.05 -26.79 12.81
CA LYS A 316 -6.22 -25.78 12.14
C LYS A 316 -6.02 -24.52 12.99
N ASP A 317 -6.69 -24.43 14.13
CA ASP A 317 -6.70 -23.24 14.98
C ASP A 317 -5.85 -23.49 16.25
N SER A 318 -4.82 -22.67 16.43
CA SER A 318 -3.85 -22.77 17.51
C SER A 318 -4.48 -22.68 18.91
N ARG A 319 -5.72 -22.18 19.01
CA ARG A 319 -6.49 -22.09 20.27
C ARG A 319 -6.97 -23.43 20.80
N PHE A 320 -7.09 -24.47 19.96
CA PHE A 320 -7.52 -25.82 20.36
C PHE A 320 -6.35 -26.79 20.54
N SER A 321 -5.11 -26.30 20.50
CA SER A 321 -3.88 -27.11 20.60
C SER A 321 -3.74 -27.91 21.89
N GLN A 322 -4.45 -27.53 22.96
CA GLN A 322 -4.45 -28.24 24.25
C GLN A 322 -5.59 -29.26 24.40
N GLU A 323 -6.53 -29.31 23.45
CA GLU A 323 -7.68 -30.21 23.51
C GLU A 323 -7.44 -31.47 22.66
N ASP A 324 -7.71 -32.64 23.25
CA ASP A 324 -7.60 -33.91 22.54
C ASP A 324 -8.84 -34.16 21.65
N LEU A 325 -8.73 -33.69 20.40
CA LEU A 325 -9.77 -33.83 19.36
C LEU A 325 -10.02 -35.30 18.96
N SER A 326 -9.12 -36.24 19.28
CA SER A 326 -9.34 -37.67 18.99
C SER A 326 -10.54 -38.23 19.77
N THR A 327 -10.84 -37.65 20.94
CA THR A 327 -11.97 -38.03 21.79
C THR A 327 -13.28 -37.32 21.44
N ALA A 328 -13.30 -36.44 20.43
CA ALA A 328 -14.48 -35.65 20.10
C ALA A 328 -15.68 -36.50 19.63
N HIS A 329 -15.43 -37.51 18.80
CA HIS A 329 -16.48 -38.41 18.30
C HIS A 329 -17.07 -39.29 19.41
N SER A 330 -16.25 -39.77 20.34
CA SER A 330 -16.74 -40.56 21.49
C SER A 330 -17.55 -39.70 22.45
N ARG A 331 -17.13 -38.44 22.69
CA ARG A 331 -17.91 -37.46 23.46
C ARG A 331 -19.25 -37.15 22.81
N LEU A 332 -19.28 -36.95 21.48
CA LEU A 332 -20.52 -36.73 20.74
C LEU A 332 -21.47 -37.93 20.88
N ALA A 333 -20.96 -39.16 20.72
CA ALA A 333 -21.75 -40.38 20.85
C ALA A 333 -22.37 -40.51 22.25
N THR A 334 -21.60 -40.26 23.31
CA THR A 334 -22.10 -40.26 24.69
C THR A 334 -23.18 -39.21 24.93
N LEU A 335 -23.03 -38.00 24.36
CA LEU A 335 -24.04 -36.94 24.45
C LEU A 335 -25.33 -37.29 23.70
N VAL A 336 -25.22 -37.88 22.50
CA VAL A 336 -26.39 -38.37 21.73
C VAL A 336 -27.11 -39.44 22.54
N TYR A 337 -26.38 -40.43 23.05
CA TYR A 337 -26.94 -41.53 23.84
C TYR A 337 -27.64 -41.04 25.12
N SER A 338 -27.02 -40.14 25.88
CA SER A 338 -27.62 -39.52 27.06
C SER A 338 -28.94 -38.83 26.73
N ARG A 339 -28.99 -38.08 25.61
CA ARG A 339 -30.20 -37.37 25.17
C ARG A 339 -31.31 -38.29 24.68
N LEU A 340 -30.97 -39.38 24.01
CA LEU A 340 -31.93 -40.43 23.65
C LEU A 340 -32.53 -41.08 24.90
N CYS A 341 -31.70 -41.37 25.92
CA CYS A 341 -32.16 -41.93 27.19
C CYS A 341 -33.05 -40.98 27.99
N SER A 342 -32.83 -39.66 27.91
CA SER A 342 -33.69 -38.67 28.57
C SER A 342 -35.04 -38.46 27.88
N SER A 343 -35.20 -38.87 26.61
CA SER A 343 -36.43 -38.73 25.82
C SER A 343 -37.43 -39.89 26.03
N LYS A 344 -37.19 -40.75 27.03
CA LYS A 344 -37.83 -42.07 27.25
C LYS A 344 -39.35 -42.10 27.55
N ASN A 345 -40.09 -40.99 27.46
CA ASN A 345 -41.52 -41.04 27.78
C ASN A 345 -42.46 -41.34 26.60
N ASP A 346 -42.06 -41.19 25.33
CA ASP A 346 -43.02 -41.36 24.21
C ASP A 346 -42.62 -42.34 23.09
N ASN A 347 -41.42 -42.94 23.10
CA ASN A 347 -40.96 -43.83 21.99
C ASN A 347 -39.83 -44.83 22.41
N SER A 348 -39.93 -45.44 23.60
CA SER A 348 -38.87 -46.33 24.14
C SER A 348 -38.56 -47.54 23.26
N ASP A 349 -39.59 -48.14 22.66
CA ASP A 349 -39.46 -49.46 22.01
C ASP A 349 -38.82 -49.35 20.62
N PHE A 350 -39.10 -48.26 19.90
CA PHE A 350 -38.46 -47.96 18.61
C PHE A 350 -36.96 -47.63 18.77
N ILE A 351 -36.61 -46.86 19.80
CA ILE A 351 -35.22 -46.48 20.06
C ILE A 351 -34.38 -47.70 20.45
N ASN A 352 -34.92 -48.59 21.29
CA ASN A 352 -34.23 -49.85 21.64
C ASN A 352 -34.07 -50.77 20.42
N SER A 353 -35.10 -50.89 19.57
CA SER A 353 -35.00 -51.67 18.32
C SER A 353 -33.93 -51.14 17.35
N VAL A 354 -33.79 -49.82 17.20
CA VAL A 354 -32.78 -49.21 16.31
C VAL A 354 -31.36 -49.32 16.90
N LEU A 355 -31.24 -49.27 18.23
CA LEU A 355 -29.97 -49.49 18.92
C LEU A 355 -29.52 -50.95 18.81
N ASP A 356 -30.42 -51.91 19.01
CA ASP A 356 -30.14 -53.35 18.92
C ASP A 356 -29.81 -53.78 17.47
N GLU A 357 -30.51 -53.25 16.47
CA GLU A 357 -30.22 -53.53 15.05
C GLU A 357 -28.83 -53.02 14.63
N LYS A 358 -28.34 -51.92 15.22
CA LYS A 358 -27.02 -51.36 14.91
C LYS A 358 -25.90 -51.95 15.75
N THR A 359 -26.12 -52.34 17.00
CA THR A 359 -25.14 -53.08 17.80
C THR A 359 -24.87 -54.47 17.20
N ASP A 360 -25.89 -55.16 16.70
CA ASP A 360 -25.74 -56.43 15.99
C ASP A 360 -24.95 -56.30 14.68
N ASN A 361 -25.16 -55.21 13.92
CA ASN A 361 -24.40 -54.94 12.70
C ASN A 361 -22.92 -54.59 12.95
N CYS A 362 -22.60 -54.00 14.11
CA CYS A 362 -21.22 -53.74 14.53
C CYS A 362 -20.51 -55.03 14.99
N SER A 363 -21.18 -55.90 15.77
CA SER A 363 -20.62 -57.19 16.21
C SER A 363 -20.41 -58.18 15.06
N LYS A 364 -21.24 -58.14 14.01
CA LYS A 364 -21.06 -58.94 12.78
C LYS A 364 -19.91 -58.46 11.90
N ARG A 365 -19.51 -57.18 12.00
CA ARG A 365 -18.33 -56.65 11.30
C ARG A 365 -17.02 -56.95 12.00
N SER A 366 -17.00 -57.12 13.33
CA SER A 366 -15.80 -57.49 14.07
C SER A 366 -15.51 -58.99 14.09
N SER A 367 -16.47 -59.83 13.70
CA SER A 367 -16.33 -61.31 13.62
C SER A 367 -15.96 -61.82 12.22
N ASN A 368 -15.91 -60.94 11.22
CA ASN A 368 -15.45 -61.21 9.85
C ASN A 368 -14.18 -60.41 9.51
N ALA A 369 -13.38 -60.05 10.51
CA ALA A 369 -12.06 -59.42 10.36
C ALA A 369 -10.96 -60.34 10.91
#